data_AF-A0A841UNS0-F1
#
_entry.id   AF-A0A841UNS0-F1
#
_cell.length_a   1.000
_cell.length_b   1.000
_cell.length_c   1.000
_cell.angle_alpha   90.00
_cell.angle_beta   90.00
_cell.angle_gamma   90.00
#
_symmetry.space_group_name_H-M   'P 1'
#
loop_
_entity.id
_entity.type
_entity.pdbx_description
1 polymer ?
#
loop_
_entity_poly.entity_id
_entity_poly.type
_entity_poly.pdbx_seq_one_letter_code
_entity_poly.pdbx_strand_id
1 'polypeptide(L)'
;MIKIIDPNFVSKSLKKAYNSETINKIEEEFKKDYYNRYLGSIRISLFMSLFLYLVFIFLDQYCSSQASNILPIRLSICFFALYVIYKSYQKNFIKSYQLLMSILGLIGGIGINLMIFMSDQNDLAYVTYYSGLMLVYMAIYSAYRIRFFNAVIVGTCILLIYNALTINKMMMFDQINWLLLINSNFFLVSANIMGVFMSNLYERSTRLDFLMRYIVASKLLEIYRYHEHISPSSEDLLKRINKIRHDTRELEKFLMENFIESKQRELLDN
;
A
#
# COMPACT_ATOMS: atom_id res chain seq x y z
N MET A 1 -13.61 23.75 -21.77
CA MET A 1 -12.17 23.88 -21.45
C MET A 1 -11.89 23.02 -20.22
N ILE A 2 -11.36 21.80 -20.42
CA ILE A 2 -11.09 20.86 -19.31
C ILE A 2 -9.89 21.42 -18.54
N LYS A 3 -10.14 22.02 -17.38
CA LYS A 3 -9.08 22.44 -16.46
C LYS A 3 -8.30 21.19 -16.05
N ILE A 4 -6.98 21.25 -16.23
CA ILE A 4 -6.03 20.19 -15.90
C ILE A 4 -6.15 19.91 -14.41
N ILE A 5 -6.54 18.68 -14.05
CA ILE A 5 -6.67 18.26 -12.64
C ILE A 5 -5.26 18.08 -12.09
N ASP A 6 -4.93 18.83 -11.04
CA ASP A 6 -3.65 18.72 -10.34
C ASP A 6 -3.44 17.27 -9.87
N PRO A 7 -2.33 16.62 -10.26
CA PRO A 7 -1.89 15.29 -9.80
C PRO A 7 -1.94 15.09 -8.29
N ASN A 8 -1.74 16.18 -7.55
CA ASN A 8 -1.77 16.18 -6.10
C ASN A 8 -3.20 16.45 -5.63
N PHE A 9 -3.99 15.39 -5.47
CA PHE A 9 -5.36 15.42 -4.91
C PHE A 9 -5.48 16.13 -3.55
N VAL A 10 -4.36 16.46 -2.91
CA VAL A 10 -4.23 17.10 -1.60
C VAL A 10 -4.03 18.62 -1.70
N SER A 11 -3.82 19.19 -2.90
CA SER A 11 -3.61 20.63 -2.99
C SER A 11 -4.91 21.40 -2.71
N LYS A 12 -4.85 22.36 -1.79
CA LYS A 12 -5.92 23.32 -1.46
C LYS A 12 -6.55 24.00 -2.69
N SER A 13 -5.87 23.94 -3.85
CA SER A 13 -6.29 24.54 -5.11
C SER A 13 -7.51 23.84 -5.74
N LEU A 14 -7.69 22.52 -5.55
CA LEU A 14 -8.77 21.75 -6.18
C LEU A 14 -10.15 22.08 -5.59
N LYS A 15 -10.26 22.23 -4.27
CA LYS A 15 -11.51 22.64 -3.60
C LYS A 15 -11.97 24.05 -4.00
N LYS A 16 -11.05 24.90 -4.44
CA LYS A 16 -11.36 26.26 -4.90
C LYS A 16 -11.81 26.30 -6.37
N ALA A 17 -11.45 25.27 -7.15
CA ALA A 17 -11.69 25.19 -8.58
C ALA A 17 -12.86 24.26 -8.97
N TYR A 18 -13.25 23.30 -8.11
CA TYR A 18 -14.27 22.29 -8.40
C TYR A 18 -15.24 22.09 -7.23
N ASN A 19 -16.49 21.73 -7.55
CA ASN A 19 -17.53 21.40 -6.56
C ASN A 19 -17.12 20.17 -5.72
N SER A 20 -17.40 20.21 -4.42
CA SER A 20 -17.03 19.17 -3.44
C SER A 20 -17.63 17.80 -3.80
N GLU A 21 -18.85 17.79 -4.35
CA GLU A 21 -19.52 16.57 -4.79
C GLU A 21 -18.78 15.88 -5.94
N THR A 22 -18.26 16.65 -6.89
CA THR A 22 -17.49 16.12 -8.03
C THR A 22 -16.18 15.48 -7.55
N ILE A 23 -15.49 16.14 -6.62
CA ILE A 23 -14.25 15.62 -6.02
C ILE A 23 -14.52 14.29 -5.29
N ASN A 24 -15.61 14.21 -4.54
CA ASN A 24 -16.00 13.00 -3.82
C ASN A 24 -16.31 11.84 -4.78
N LYS A 25 -17.03 12.10 -5.88
CA LYS A 25 -17.31 11.09 -6.92
C LYS A 25 -16.03 10.55 -7.56
N ILE A 26 -15.07 11.42 -7.89
CA ILE A 26 -13.78 11.00 -8.46
C ILE A 26 -12.99 10.16 -7.44
N GLU A 27 -12.99 10.55 -6.17
CA GLU A 27 -12.31 9.81 -5.11
C GLU A 27 -12.95 8.43 -4.87
N GLU A 28 -14.27 8.29 -4.98
CA GLU A 28 -14.95 6.99 -4.92
C GLU A 28 -14.56 6.07 -6.07
N GLU A 29 -14.51 6.61 -7.29
CA GLU A 29 -14.07 5.88 -8.47
C GLU A 29 -12.59 5.47 -8.36
N PHE A 30 -11.73 6.37 -7.88
CA PHE A 30 -10.32 6.06 -7.59
C PHE A 30 -10.19 4.92 -6.57
N LYS A 31 -10.96 4.94 -5.47
CA LYS A 31 -10.91 3.87 -4.45
C LYS A 31 -11.29 2.50 -5.02
N LYS A 32 -12.29 2.45 -5.90
CA LYS A 32 -12.70 1.21 -6.58
C LYS A 32 -11.63 0.72 -7.53
N ASP A 33 -11.09 1.61 -8.37
CA ASP A 33 -10.02 1.30 -9.31
C ASP A 33 -8.75 0.79 -8.59
N TYR A 34 -8.33 1.51 -7.55
CA TYR A 34 -7.19 1.16 -6.71
C TYR A 34 -7.34 -0.25 -6.12
N TYR A 35 -8.50 -0.56 -5.56
CA TYR A 35 -8.79 -1.88 -5.00
C TYR A 35 -8.73 -2.97 -6.08
N ASN A 36 -9.48 -2.81 -7.18
CA ASN A 36 -9.60 -3.84 -8.21
C ASN A 36 -8.25 -4.15 -8.85
N ARG A 37 -7.44 -3.11 -9.09
CA ARG A 37 -6.11 -3.24 -9.66
C ARG A 37 -5.15 -4.02 -8.76
N TYR A 38 -5.13 -3.69 -7.48
CA TYR A 38 -4.13 -4.23 -6.56
C TYR A 38 -4.61 -5.42 -5.74
N LEU A 39 -5.86 -5.87 -5.90
CA LEU A 39 -6.40 -7.01 -5.15
C LEU A 39 -5.52 -8.27 -5.28
N GLY A 40 -5.02 -8.56 -6.49
CA GLY A 40 -4.09 -9.67 -6.71
C GLY A 40 -2.79 -9.50 -5.92
N SER A 41 -2.15 -8.33 -6.00
CA SER A 41 -0.94 -8.03 -5.23
C SER A 41 -1.18 -8.06 -3.71
N ILE A 42 -2.33 -7.57 -3.24
CA ILE A 42 -2.71 -7.62 -1.82
C ILE A 42 -2.80 -9.08 -1.36
N ARG A 43 -3.46 -9.96 -2.11
CA ARG A 43 -3.56 -11.38 -1.78
C ARG A 43 -2.18 -12.05 -1.72
N ILE A 44 -1.34 -11.81 -2.73
CA ILE A 44 0.03 -12.33 -2.76
C ILE A 44 0.81 -11.84 -1.52
N SER A 45 0.69 -10.56 -1.18
CA SER A 45 1.36 -10.00 0.00
C SER A 45 0.89 -10.63 1.31
N LEU A 46 -0.40 -10.96 1.44
CA LEU A 46 -0.93 -11.63 2.63
C LEU A 46 -0.35 -13.03 2.79
N PHE A 47 -0.30 -13.83 1.72
CA PHE A 47 0.30 -15.16 1.75
C PHE A 47 1.80 -15.09 2.02
N MET A 48 2.50 -14.13 1.40
CA MET A 48 3.93 -13.93 1.64
C MET A 48 4.22 -13.55 3.10
N SER A 49 3.44 -12.62 3.67
CA SER A 49 3.57 -12.24 5.08
C SER A 49 3.30 -13.41 6.01
N LEU A 50 2.24 -14.21 5.74
CA LEU A 50 1.92 -15.39 6.54
C LEU A 50 3.05 -16.43 6.48
N PHE A 51 3.55 -16.71 5.27
CA PHE A 51 4.66 -17.65 5.07
C PHE A 51 5.91 -17.21 5.85
N LEU A 52 6.32 -15.95 5.71
CA LEU A 52 7.47 -15.41 6.43
C LEU A 52 7.25 -15.54 7.95
N TYR A 53 6.09 -15.14 8.46
CA TYR A 53 5.78 -15.24 9.89
C TYR A 53 5.88 -16.67 10.44
N LEU A 54 5.47 -17.68 9.66
CA LEU A 54 5.58 -19.08 10.03
C LEU A 54 7.03 -19.55 10.04
N VAL A 55 7.84 -19.15 9.06
CA VAL A 55 9.28 -19.48 9.03
C VAL A 55 10.00 -18.95 10.26
N PHE A 56 9.64 -17.74 10.71
CA PHE A 56 10.22 -17.15 11.92
C PHE A 56 9.90 -17.91 13.23
N ILE A 57 8.87 -18.76 13.27
CA ILE A 57 8.60 -19.62 14.44
C ILE A 57 9.78 -20.58 14.68
N PHE A 58 10.36 -21.12 13.61
CA PHE A 58 11.54 -21.97 13.74
C PHE A 58 12.75 -21.18 14.21
N LEU A 59 12.90 -19.92 13.78
CA LEU A 59 13.99 -19.05 14.20
C LEU A 59 13.91 -18.71 15.71
N ASP A 60 12.70 -18.51 16.24
CA ASP A 60 12.51 -18.14 17.65
C ASP A 60 13.12 -19.16 18.62
N GLN A 61 13.05 -20.45 18.30
CA GLN A 61 13.59 -21.53 19.13
C GLN A 61 15.10 -21.42 19.36
N TYR A 62 15.82 -20.76 18.45
CA TYR A 62 17.26 -20.54 18.53
C TYR A 62 17.61 -19.14 19.05
N CYS A 63 16.73 -18.15 18.88
CA CYS A 63 17.02 -16.76 19.21
C CYS A 63 16.52 -16.31 20.58
N SER A 64 15.56 -17.01 21.20
CA SER A 64 15.06 -16.66 22.53
C SER A 64 14.91 -17.86 23.44
N SER A 65 15.35 -17.70 24.69
CA SER A 65 15.07 -18.62 25.79
C SER A 65 13.56 -18.73 26.09
N GLN A 66 12.79 -17.69 25.74
CA GLN A 66 11.35 -17.54 25.99
C GLN A 66 10.48 -17.90 24.77
N ALA A 67 10.99 -18.71 23.84
CA ALA A 67 10.30 -19.06 22.60
C ALA A 67 8.87 -19.61 22.81
N SER A 68 8.64 -20.35 23.90
CA SER A 68 7.31 -20.87 24.26
C SER A 68 6.29 -19.77 24.60
N ASN A 69 6.73 -18.69 25.24
CA ASN A 69 5.89 -17.54 25.59
C ASN A 69 5.63 -16.61 24.38
N ILE A 70 6.56 -16.61 23.43
CA ILE A 70 6.49 -15.86 22.16
C ILE A 70 5.53 -16.52 21.16
N LEU A 71 5.49 -17.86 21.14
CA LEU A 71 4.70 -18.65 20.17
C LEU A 71 3.20 -18.26 20.12
N PRO A 72 2.47 -18.10 21.24
CA PRO A 72 1.06 -17.66 21.22
C PRO A 72 0.85 -16.31 20.53
N ILE A 73 1.79 -15.36 20.66
CA ILE A 73 1.71 -14.04 20.01
C ILE A 73 1.75 -14.22 18.49
N ARG A 74 2.69 -15.02 17.98
CA ARG A 74 2.79 -15.32 16.54
C ARG A 74 1.56 -16.04 16.01
N LEU A 75 1.11 -17.08 16.70
CA LEU A 75 -0.07 -17.85 16.27
C LEU A 75 -1.31 -16.95 16.18
N SER A 76 -1.50 -16.04 17.15
CA SER A 76 -2.60 -15.07 17.13
C SER A 76 -2.55 -14.16 15.89
N ILE A 77 -1.36 -13.69 15.50
CA ILE A 77 -1.15 -12.89 14.29
C ILE A 77 -1.42 -13.72 13.04
N CYS A 78 -0.94 -14.96 12.98
CA CYS A 78 -1.19 -15.89 11.87
C CYS A 78 -2.68 -16.18 11.70
N PHE A 79 -3.43 -16.40 12.79
CA PHE A 79 -4.88 -16.58 12.73
C PHE A 79 -5.59 -15.33 12.21
N PHE A 80 -5.17 -14.14 12.64
CA PHE A 80 -5.72 -12.90 12.11
C PHE A 80 -5.38 -12.70 10.62
N ALA A 81 -4.15 -13.02 10.20
CA ALA A 81 -3.75 -13.00 8.79
C ALA A 81 -4.59 -13.97 7.94
N LEU A 82 -4.83 -15.19 8.42
CA LEU A 82 -5.71 -16.17 7.77
C LEU A 82 -7.16 -15.63 7.65
N TYR A 83 -7.67 -14.97 8.69
CA TYR A 83 -8.97 -14.31 8.64
C TYR A 83 -9.01 -13.22 7.55
N VAL A 84 -7.96 -12.39 7.44
CA VAL A 84 -7.88 -11.35 6.41
C VAL A 84 -7.77 -11.97 5.00
N ILE A 85 -7.01 -13.06 4.84
CA ILE A 85 -6.95 -13.83 3.59
C ILE A 85 -8.34 -14.34 3.21
N TYR A 86 -9.06 -14.98 4.14
CA TYR A 86 -10.42 -15.43 3.92
C TYR A 86 -11.35 -14.28 3.51
N LYS A 87 -11.29 -13.14 4.22
CA LYS A 87 -12.04 -11.94 3.88
C LYS A 87 -11.69 -11.41 2.49
N SER A 88 -10.44 -11.52 2.04
CA SER A 88 -9.99 -11.00 0.75
C SER A 88 -10.68 -11.64 -0.47
N TYR A 89 -11.31 -12.80 -0.31
CA TYR A 89 -12.09 -13.48 -1.34
C TYR A 89 -13.59 -13.13 -1.30
N GLN A 90 -14.04 -12.34 -0.32
CA GLN A 90 -15.43 -11.90 -0.20
C GLN A 90 -15.68 -10.59 -0.96
N LYS A 91 -16.88 -10.43 -1.53
CA LYS A 91 -17.29 -9.21 -2.26
C LYS A 91 -17.22 -7.94 -1.41
N ASN A 92 -17.41 -8.06 -0.10
CA ASN A 92 -17.45 -6.92 0.83
C ASN A 92 -16.06 -6.40 1.23
N PHE A 93 -14.97 -7.07 0.83
CA PHE A 93 -13.62 -6.70 1.24
C PHE A 93 -13.23 -5.29 0.79
N ILE A 94 -13.71 -4.83 -0.37
CA ILE A 94 -13.47 -3.47 -0.86
C ILE A 94 -13.82 -2.36 0.16
N LYS A 95 -14.82 -2.59 1.02
CA LYS A 95 -15.24 -1.60 2.04
C LYS A 95 -14.33 -1.59 3.26
N SER A 96 -13.73 -2.73 3.60
CA SER A 96 -12.99 -2.91 4.86
C SER A 96 -11.49 -3.14 4.70
N TYR A 97 -10.98 -3.39 3.48
CA TYR A 97 -9.58 -3.81 3.30
C TYR A 97 -8.58 -2.80 3.86
N GLN A 98 -8.79 -1.50 3.64
CA GLN A 98 -7.88 -0.47 4.18
C GLN A 98 -7.75 -0.55 5.70
N LEU A 99 -8.86 -0.80 6.40
CA LEU A 99 -8.86 -0.97 7.84
C LEU A 99 -8.21 -2.30 8.24
N LEU A 100 -8.61 -3.42 7.62
CA LEU A 100 -8.09 -4.75 7.94
C LEU A 100 -6.58 -4.86 7.70
N MET A 101 -6.07 -4.32 6.59
CA MET A 101 -4.64 -4.32 6.29
C MET A 101 -3.86 -3.42 7.28
N SER A 102 -4.44 -2.28 7.69
CA SER A 102 -3.84 -1.40 8.70
C SER A 102 -3.76 -2.08 10.06
N ILE A 103 -4.85 -2.73 10.49
CA ILE A 103 -4.90 -3.51 11.74
C ILE A 103 -3.91 -4.66 11.68
N LEU A 104 -3.83 -5.40 10.56
CA LEU A 104 -2.87 -6.49 10.40
C LEU A 104 -1.43 -6.01 10.54
N GLY A 105 -1.08 -4.90 9.88
CA GLY A 105 0.23 -4.27 10.01
C GLY A 105 0.52 -3.82 11.45
N LEU A 106 -0.46 -3.20 12.10
CA LEU A 106 -0.32 -2.71 13.48
C LEU A 106 -0.15 -3.85 14.49
N ILE A 107 -1.00 -4.89 14.43
CA ILE A 107 -0.88 -6.07 15.31
C ILE A 107 0.43 -6.81 15.03
N GLY A 108 0.88 -6.90 13.78
CA GLY A 108 2.20 -7.47 13.44
C GLY A 108 3.34 -6.72 14.10
N GLY A 109 3.34 -5.38 14.01
CA GLY A 109 4.34 -4.54 14.67
C GLY A 109 4.27 -4.58 16.20
N ILE A 110 3.06 -4.54 16.77
CA ILE A 110 2.84 -4.69 18.22
C ILE A 110 3.34 -6.06 18.69
N GLY A 111 3.04 -7.12 17.94
CA GLY A 111 3.50 -8.47 18.25
C GLY A 111 5.00 -8.56 18.36
N ILE A 112 5.73 -8.07 17.35
CA ILE A 112 7.21 -8.06 17.38
C ILE A 112 7.73 -7.22 18.55
N ASN A 113 7.14 -6.06 18.80
CA ASN A 113 7.49 -5.22 19.95
C ASN A 113 7.30 -5.95 21.30
N LEU A 114 6.20 -6.71 21.46
CA LEU A 114 5.96 -7.54 22.65
C LEU A 114 6.97 -8.68 22.74
N MET A 115 7.32 -9.32 21.62
CA MET A 115 8.33 -10.39 21.59
C MET A 115 9.71 -9.86 22.05
N ILE A 116 10.12 -8.67 21.60
CA ILE A 116 11.35 -7.99 22.07
C ILE A 116 11.27 -7.70 23.58
N PHE A 117 10.11 -7.20 24.05
CA PHE A 117 9.91 -6.88 25.45
C PHE A 117 9.99 -8.12 26.35
N MET A 118 9.46 -9.26 25.90
CA MET A 118 9.48 -10.53 26.66
C MET A 118 10.80 -11.30 26.58
N SER A 119 11.64 -11.04 25.57
CA SER A 119 12.94 -11.73 25.41
C SER A 119 13.91 -11.34 26.53
N ASP A 120 14.78 -12.23 26.99
CA ASP A 120 15.78 -11.87 28.00
C ASP A 120 16.85 -10.94 27.42
N GLN A 121 17.54 -10.13 28.25
CA GLN A 121 18.56 -9.19 27.75
C GLN A 121 19.75 -9.88 27.07
N ASN A 122 20.00 -11.14 27.44
CA ASN A 122 21.05 -11.98 26.86
C ASN A 122 20.59 -12.71 25.59
N ASP A 123 19.30 -12.68 25.26
CA ASP A 123 18.77 -13.32 24.07
C ASP A 123 19.16 -12.55 22.81
N LEU A 124 19.46 -13.30 21.75
CA LEU A 124 19.68 -12.72 20.43
C LEU A 124 18.41 -11.99 19.95
N ALA A 125 17.23 -12.48 20.33
CA ALA A 125 15.96 -11.87 20.01
C ALA A 125 15.84 -10.43 20.53
N TYR A 126 16.30 -10.14 21.76
CA TYR A 126 16.28 -8.79 22.33
C TYR A 126 17.11 -7.80 21.50
N VAL A 127 18.24 -8.25 20.96
CA VAL A 127 19.17 -7.42 20.19
C VAL A 127 18.74 -7.28 18.73
N THR A 128 18.13 -8.31 18.14
CA THR A 128 17.97 -8.40 16.67
C THR A 128 16.53 -8.26 16.17
N TYR A 129 15.50 -8.47 16.99
CA TYR A 129 14.12 -8.53 16.49
C TYR A 129 13.56 -7.19 16.01
N TYR A 130 14.22 -6.06 16.31
CA TYR A 130 13.91 -4.78 15.67
C TYR A 130 14.04 -4.85 14.14
N SER A 131 14.91 -5.74 13.61
CA SER A 131 15.00 -6.00 12.17
C SER A 131 13.71 -6.60 11.60
N GLY A 132 12.94 -7.35 12.41
CA GLY A 132 11.61 -7.82 12.05
C GLY A 132 10.61 -6.69 11.85
N LEU A 133 10.73 -5.58 12.59
CA LEU A 133 9.91 -4.39 12.38
C LEU A 133 10.19 -3.74 11.02
N MET A 134 11.40 -3.91 10.47
CA MET A 134 11.71 -3.45 9.11
C MET A 134 10.90 -4.19 8.06
N LEU A 135 10.74 -5.51 8.21
CA LEU A 135 9.88 -6.30 7.34
C LEU A 135 8.42 -5.85 7.46
N VAL A 136 7.96 -5.48 8.66
CA VAL A 136 6.62 -4.89 8.85
C VAL A 136 6.52 -3.54 8.13
N TYR A 137 7.52 -2.66 8.24
CA TYR A 137 7.57 -1.40 7.49
C TYR A 137 7.52 -1.61 5.98
N MET A 138 8.31 -2.55 5.46
CA MET A 138 8.24 -2.93 4.05
C MET A 138 6.83 -3.36 3.66
N ALA A 139 6.17 -4.20 4.47
CA ALA A 139 4.81 -4.64 4.20
C ALA A 139 3.79 -3.49 4.20
N ILE A 140 3.76 -2.65 5.24
CA ILE A 140 2.72 -1.60 5.38
C ILE A 140 2.90 -0.46 4.37
N TYR A 141 4.13 -0.08 4.04
CA TYR A 141 4.41 1.04 3.14
C TYR A 141 4.42 0.65 1.66
N SER A 142 4.46 -0.65 1.33
CA SER A 142 4.49 -1.12 -0.06
C SER A 142 3.47 -2.23 -0.35
N ALA A 143 3.70 -3.43 0.17
CA ALA A 143 3.03 -4.65 -0.27
C ALA A 143 1.53 -4.66 0.07
N TYR A 144 1.16 -4.16 1.24
CA TYR A 144 -0.23 -4.14 1.71
C TYR A 144 -1.11 -3.10 1.01
N ARG A 145 -0.50 -2.19 0.22
CA ARG A 145 -1.20 -1.16 -0.54
C ARG A 145 -2.13 -0.31 0.33
N ILE A 146 -1.74 -0.07 1.58
CA ILE A 146 -2.44 0.83 2.50
C ILE A 146 -2.27 2.26 1.99
N ARG A 147 -3.31 3.10 2.11
CA ARG A 147 -3.24 4.52 1.75
C ARG A 147 -2.24 5.24 2.65
N PHE A 148 -1.57 6.24 2.08
CA PHE A 148 -0.48 7.00 2.68
C PHE A 148 -0.74 7.38 4.14
N PHE A 149 -1.81 8.12 4.42
CA PHE A 149 -2.12 8.56 5.79
C PHE A 149 -2.26 7.40 6.78
N ASN A 150 -2.93 6.32 6.37
CA ASN A 150 -3.11 5.14 7.22
C ASN A 150 -1.75 4.44 7.46
N ALA A 151 -0.91 4.30 6.43
CA ALA A 151 0.41 3.69 6.55
C ALA A 151 1.33 4.51 7.47
N VAL A 152 1.31 5.84 7.37
CA VAL A 152 2.04 6.75 8.27
C VAL A 152 1.58 6.56 9.71
N ILE A 153 0.27 6.57 9.97
CA ILE A 153 -0.27 6.36 11.33
C ILE A 153 0.21 5.02 11.89
N VAL A 154 0.06 3.93 11.15
CA VAL A 154 0.47 2.59 11.59
C VAL A 154 1.98 2.54 11.87
N GLY A 155 2.80 3.04 10.96
CA GLY A 155 4.27 3.01 11.12
C GLY A 155 4.75 3.85 12.31
N THR A 156 4.18 5.04 12.49
CA THR A 156 4.48 5.90 13.65
C THR A 156 4.03 5.25 14.96
N CYS A 157 2.85 4.63 15.00
CA CYS A 157 2.41 3.89 16.19
C CYS A 157 3.37 2.76 16.55
N ILE A 158 3.84 1.98 15.57
CA ILE A 158 4.82 0.91 15.80
C ILE A 158 6.12 1.46 16.39
N LEU A 159 6.60 2.60 15.88
CA LEU A 159 7.83 3.26 16.38
C LEU A 159 7.67 3.77 17.81
N LEU A 160 6.54 4.39 18.12
CA LEU A 160 6.25 4.89 19.47
C LEU A 160 6.13 3.75 20.47
N ILE A 161 5.48 2.65 20.09
CA ILE A 161 5.36 1.46 20.94
C ILE A 161 6.72 0.82 21.20
N TYR A 162 7.58 0.72 20.17
CA TYR A 162 8.95 0.22 20.34
C TYR A 162 9.73 1.04 21.40
N ASN A 163 9.69 2.37 21.27
CA ASN A 163 10.38 3.26 22.20
C ASN A 163 9.80 3.18 23.61
N ALA A 164 8.47 3.19 23.75
CA ALA A 164 7.80 3.08 25.05
C ALA A 164 8.17 1.78 25.78
N LEU A 165 8.10 0.63 25.10
CA LEU A 165 8.44 -0.66 25.72
C LEU A 165 9.92 -0.77 26.07
N THR A 166 10.81 -0.27 25.20
CA THR A 166 12.25 -0.37 25.45
C THR A 166 12.69 0.54 26.60
N ILE A 167 12.16 1.76 26.69
CA ILE A 167 12.44 2.68 27.80
C ILE A 167 11.92 2.10 29.12
N ASN A 168 10.69 1.59 29.14
CA ASN A 168 10.13 0.95 30.34
C ASN A 168 11.00 -0.21 30.81
N LYS A 169 11.45 -1.06 29.88
CA LYS A 169 12.33 -2.18 30.21
C LYS A 169 13.69 -1.72 30.73
N MET A 170 14.26 -0.65 30.17
CA MET A 170 15.52 -0.08 30.66
C MET A 170 15.43 0.43 32.09
N MET A 171 14.33 1.10 32.45
CA MET A 171 14.09 1.57 33.83
C MET A 171 14.01 0.44 34.86
N MET A 172 13.68 -0.79 34.44
CA MET A 172 13.51 -1.93 35.35
C MET A 172 14.81 -2.66 35.70
N PHE A 173 15.86 -2.56 34.87
CA PHE A 173 17.03 -3.46 34.97
C PHE A 173 18.36 -2.74 35.20
N ASP A 174 18.40 -1.40 35.31
CA ASP A 174 19.59 -0.58 35.63
C ASP A 174 20.87 -0.87 34.82
N GLN A 175 20.76 -1.62 33.72
CA GLN A 175 21.85 -1.89 32.79
C GLN A 175 21.62 -1.11 31.50
N ILE A 176 22.54 -0.17 31.28
CA ILE A 176 22.54 0.74 30.16
C ILE A 176 23.01 0.00 28.91
N ASN A 177 22.08 -0.28 28.01
CA ASN A 177 22.39 -0.56 26.60
C ASN A 177 21.91 0.59 25.69
N TRP A 178 22.29 1.83 26.05
CA TRP A 178 21.96 3.04 25.28
C TRP A 178 22.43 2.94 23.83
N LEU A 179 23.57 2.29 23.58
CA LEU A 179 24.10 2.13 22.24
C LEU A 179 23.19 1.25 21.37
N LEU A 180 22.64 0.16 21.91
CA LEU A 180 21.65 -0.66 21.22
C LEU A 180 20.38 0.14 20.89
N LEU A 181 19.86 0.91 21.85
CA LEU A 181 18.66 1.73 21.62
C LEU A 181 18.88 2.77 20.53
N ILE A 182 20.01 3.48 20.57
CA ILE A 182 20.38 4.49 19.56
C ILE A 182 20.50 3.83 18.19
N ASN A 183 21.20 2.70 18.11
CA ASN A 183 21.38 1.96 16.88
C ASN A 183 20.04 1.51 16.26
N SER A 184 19.23 0.79 17.04
CA SER A 184 17.93 0.31 16.59
C SER A 184 16.99 1.45 16.23
N ASN A 185 16.98 2.56 16.99
CA ASN A 185 16.18 3.73 16.63
C ASN A 185 16.65 4.40 15.35
N PHE A 186 17.96 4.54 15.14
CA PHE A 186 18.48 5.13 13.92
C PHE A 186 18.00 4.36 12.69
N PHE A 187 18.07 3.03 12.77
CA PHE A 187 17.51 2.16 11.75
C PHE A 187 15.99 2.33 11.62
N LEU A 188 15.22 2.21 12.70
CA LEU A 188 13.74 2.23 12.65
C LEU A 188 13.20 3.58 12.14
N VAL A 189 13.76 4.69 12.63
CA VAL A 189 13.39 6.04 12.16
C VAL A 189 13.74 6.20 10.68
N SER A 190 14.94 5.79 10.26
CA SER A 190 15.36 5.88 8.86
C SER A 190 14.44 5.07 7.94
N ALA A 191 14.12 3.84 8.33
CA ALA A 191 13.21 2.99 7.58
C ALA A 191 11.77 3.54 7.57
N ASN A 192 11.33 4.17 8.65
CA ASN A 192 10.03 4.83 8.71
C ASN A 192 9.96 6.01 7.74
N ILE A 193 10.97 6.89 7.76
CA ILE A 193 11.09 8.03 6.83
C ILE A 193 11.10 7.55 5.37
N MET A 194 11.91 6.54 5.07
CA MET A 194 11.93 5.94 3.72
C MET A 194 10.58 5.33 3.34
N GLY A 195 9.91 4.67 4.28
CA GLY A 195 8.58 4.12 4.09
C GLY A 195 7.52 5.19 3.79
N VAL A 196 7.53 6.29 4.55
CA VAL A 196 6.66 7.46 4.34
C VAL A 196 6.87 8.02 2.93
N PHE A 197 8.13 8.19 2.53
CA PHE A 197 8.48 8.67 1.19
C PHE A 197 7.97 7.72 0.09
N MET A 198 8.23 6.42 0.23
CA MET A 198 7.79 5.40 -0.73
C MET A 198 6.26 5.32 -0.86
N SER A 199 5.55 5.35 0.26
CA SER A 199 4.08 5.28 0.26
C SER A 199 3.47 6.51 -0.41
N ASN A 200 4.03 7.70 -0.18
CA ASN A 200 3.62 8.92 -0.85
C ASN A 200 3.86 8.85 -2.37
N LEU A 201 5.04 8.38 -2.78
CA LEU A 201 5.37 8.20 -4.20
C LEU A 201 4.41 7.22 -4.90
N TYR A 202 4.17 6.06 -4.29
CA TYR A 202 3.27 5.06 -4.87
C TYR A 202 1.83 5.54 -4.97
N GLU A 203 1.30 6.20 -3.93
CA GLU A 203 -0.05 6.73 -3.98
C GLU A 203 -0.16 7.84 -5.04
N ARG A 204 0.80 8.78 -5.08
CA ARG A 204 0.84 9.85 -6.08
C ARG A 204 0.91 9.29 -7.50
N SER A 205 1.81 8.34 -7.75
CA SER A 205 1.96 7.69 -9.05
C SER A 205 0.67 6.99 -9.48
N THR A 206 -0.01 6.31 -8.55
CA THR A 206 -1.26 5.61 -8.87
C THR A 206 -2.40 6.59 -9.15
N ARG A 207 -2.49 7.69 -8.40
CA ARG A 207 -3.48 8.75 -8.62
C ARG A 207 -3.29 9.43 -9.98
N LEU A 208 -2.05 9.74 -10.32
CA LEU A 208 -1.67 10.26 -11.63
C LEU A 208 -2.12 9.36 -12.77
N ASP A 209 -1.77 8.08 -12.66
CA ASP A 209 -2.10 7.09 -13.68
C ASP A 209 -3.61 6.88 -13.82
N PHE A 210 -4.37 6.90 -12.72
CA PHE A 210 -5.83 6.94 -12.74
C PHE A 210 -6.39 8.16 -13.50
N LEU A 211 -5.88 9.36 -13.21
CA LEU A 211 -6.32 10.58 -13.87
C LEU A 211 -5.98 10.57 -15.37
N MET A 212 -4.80 10.10 -15.75
CA MET A 212 -4.40 9.99 -17.15
C MET A 212 -5.32 9.05 -17.93
N ARG A 213 -5.62 7.86 -17.40
CA ARG A 213 -6.61 6.94 -18.01
C ARG A 213 -7.98 7.60 -18.16
N TYR A 214 -8.43 8.30 -17.13
CA TYR A 214 -9.73 8.96 -17.16
C TYR A 214 -9.80 10.07 -18.22
N ILE A 215 -8.75 10.91 -18.33
CA ILE A 215 -8.68 11.98 -19.31
C ILE A 215 -8.66 11.41 -20.73
N VAL A 216 -7.83 10.41 -21.01
CA VAL A 216 -7.76 9.75 -22.33
C VAL A 216 -9.12 9.17 -22.70
N ALA A 217 -9.76 8.42 -21.81
CA ALA A 217 -11.10 7.87 -22.04
C ALA A 217 -12.14 8.97 -22.31
N SER A 218 -12.10 10.08 -21.57
CA SER A 218 -13.04 11.19 -21.78
C SER A 218 -12.84 11.90 -23.13
N LYS A 219 -11.58 12.04 -23.57
CA LYS A 219 -11.24 12.65 -24.86
C LYS A 219 -11.66 11.78 -26.03
N LEU A 220 -11.50 10.46 -25.91
CA LEU A 220 -12.00 9.53 -26.91
C LEU A 220 -13.51 9.65 -27.05
N LEU A 221 -14.26 9.68 -25.94
CA LEU A 221 -15.73 9.88 -25.98
C LEU A 221 -16.13 11.20 -26.67
N GLU A 222 -15.39 12.28 -26.45
CA GLU A 222 -15.64 13.57 -27.10
C GLU A 222 -15.47 13.48 -28.63
N ILE A 223 -14.38 12.85 -29.09
CA ILE A 223 -14.13 12.56 -30.50
C ILE A 223 -15.25 11.69 -31.08
N TYR A 224 -15.71 10.67 -30.34
CA TYR A 224 -16.82 9.83 -30.79
C TYR A 224 -18.12 10.59 -30.94
N ARG A 225 -18.50 11.42 -29.97
CA ARG A 225 -19.74 12.21 -30.08
C ARG A 225 -19.71 13.15 -31.29
N TYR A 226 -18.52 13.64 -31.66
CA TYR A 226 -18.33 14.41 -32.88
C TYR A 226 -18.51 13.55 -34.15
N HIS A 227 -17.99 12.32 -34.17
CA HIS A 227 -18.13 11.39 -35.29
C HIS A 227 -19.46 10.64 -35.36
N GLU A 228 -20.20 10.49 -34.26
CA GLU A 228 -21.50 9.82 -34.20
C GLU A 228 -22.59 10.65 -34.90
N HIS A 229 -22.43 11.98 -34.90
CA HIS A 229 -23.17 12.88 -35.78
C HIS A 229 -22.85 12.67 -37.28
N ILE A 230 -21.81 11.89 -37.62
CA ILE A 230 -21.33 11.62 -38.98
C ILE A 230 -21.49 10.13 -39.36
N SER A 231 -21.50 9.17 -38.41
CA SER A 231 -21.60 7.71 -38.68
C SER A 231 -21.85 6.84 -37.41
N PRO A 232 -22.60 5.72 -37.46
CA PRO A 232 -23.32 5.18 -36.28
C PRO A 232 -22.70 3.96 -35.53
N SER A 233 -21.38 3.76 -35.50
CA SER A 233 -20.78 2.58 -34.83
C SER A 233 -20.33 2.85 -33.38
N SER A 234 -21.27 2.93 -32.42
CA SER A 234 -21.00 3.43 -31.05
C SER A 234 -20.80 2.36 -29.95
N GLU A 235 -21.28 1.12 -30.12
CA GLU A 235 -21.34 0.14 -29.00
C GLU A 235 -20.01 -0.58 -28.70
N ASP A 236 -19.30 -1.05 -29.72
CA ASP A 236 -17.98 -1.71 -29.55
C ASP A 236 -16.91 -0.74 -29.04
N LEU A 237 -17.10 0.54 -29.31
CA LEU A 237 -16.20 1.59 -28.89
C LEU A 237 -16.42 2.05 -27.46
N LEU A 238 -17.66 2.11 -26.99
CA LEU A 238 -17.96 2.28 -25.57
C LEU A 238 -17.37 1.14 -24.73
N LYS A 239 -17.43 -0.10 -25.24
CA LYS A 239 -16.75 -1.24 -24.60
C LYS A 239 -15.24 -1.02 -24.54
N ARG A 240 -14.60 -0.59 -25.64
CA ARG A 240 -13.15 -0.34 -25.70
C ARG A 240 -12.71 0.80 -24.77
N ILE A 241 -13.48 1.88 -24.68
CA ILE A 241 -13.21 3.02 -23.77
C ILE A 241 -13.35 2.60 -22.32
N ASN A 242 -14.41 1.87 -21.97
CA ASN A 242 -14.56 1.31 -20.62
C ASN A 242 -13.41 0.36 -20.28
N LYS A 243 -12.92 -0.40 -21.27
CA LYS A 243 -11.75 -1.26 -21.11
C LYS A 243 -10.49 -0.43 -20.81
N ILE A 244 -10.17 0.58 -21.62
CA ILE A 244 -9.02 1.49 -21.42
C ILE A 244 -9.09 2.21 -20.07
N ARG A 245 -10.30 2.63 -19.63
CA ARG A 245 -10.50 3.29 -18.34
C ARG A 245 -10.09 2.42 -17.16
N HIS A 246 -10.33 1.12 -17.25
CA HIS A 246 -10.13 0.17 -16.15
C HIS A 246 -8.88 -0.72 -16.28
N ASP A 247 -8.28 -0.80 -17.47
CA ASP A 247 -7.13 -1.66 -17.76
C ASP A 247 -5.95 -0.86 -18.33
N THR A 248 -4.83 -0.87 -17.60
CA THR A 248 -3.59 -0.18 -17.99
C THR A 248 -2.95 -0.78 -19.24
N ARG A 249 -3.09 -2.09 -19.46
CA ARG A 249 -2.52 -2.76 -20.64
C ARG A 249 -3.28 -2.39 -21.90
N GLU A 250 -4.59 -2.18 -21.79
CA GLU A 250 -5.40 -1.70 -22.91
C GLU A 250 -5.11 -0.24 -23.22
N LEU A 251 -4.83 0.60 -22.21
CA LEU A 251 -4.30 1.95 -22.45
C LEU A 251 -2.95 1.89 -23.17
N GLU A 252 -2.01 1.07 -22.70
CA GLU A 252 -0.68 0.93 -23.31
C GLU A 252 -0.77 0.44 -24.76
N LYS A 253 -1.58 -0.60 -25.01
CA LYS A 253 -1.85 -1.13 -26.34
C LYS A 253 -2.46 -0.07 -27.25
N PHE A 254 -3.44 0.68 -26.75
CA PHE A 254 -4.05 1.78 -27.49
C PHE A 254 -3.04 2.88 -27.83
N LEU A 255 -2.20 3.29 -26.88
CA LEU A 255 -1.16 4.30 -27.11
C LEU A 255 -0.14 3.81 -28.14
N MET A 256 0.29 2.54 -28.04
CA MET A 256 1.20 1.92 -29.01
C MET A 256 0.60 1.85 -30.41
N GLU A 257 -0.66 1.41 -30.54
CA GLU A 257 -1.36 1.36 -31.83
C GLU A 257 -1.43 2.75 -32.49
N ASN A 258 -1.84 3.78 -31.73
CA ASN A 258 -1.90 5.15 -32.26
C ASN A 258 -0.52 5.75 -32.56
N PHE A 259 0.49 5.43 -31.76
CA PHE A 259 1.86 5.90 -31.98
C PHE A 259 2.47 5.26 -33.23
N ILE A 260 2.18 3.98 -33.48
CA ILE A 260 2.59 3.30 -34.72
C ILE A 260 1.85 3.89 -35.92
N GLU A 261 0.54 4.11 -35.82
CA GLU A 261 -0.23 4.75 -36.90
C GLU A 261 0.25 6.17 -37.20
N SER A 262 0.53 6.99 -36.18
CA SER A 262 1.03 8.36 -36.40
C SER A 262 2.38 8.34 -37.10
N LYS A 263 3.26 7.42 -36.69
CA LYS A 263 4.59 7.28 -37.28
C LYS A 263 4.54 6.72 -38.71
N GLN A 264 3.59 5.83 -39.01
CA GLN A 264 3.35 5.33 -40.37
C GLN A 264 2.80 6.43 -41.28
N ARG A 265 1.91 7.31 -40.79
CA ARG A 265 1.43 8.47 -41.56
C ARG A 265 2.56 9.46 -41.85
N GLU A 266 3.40 9.77 -40.86
CA GLU A 266 4.59 10.62 -41.07
C GLU A 266 5.59 10.03 -42.07
N LEU A 267 5.68 8.70 -42.19
CA LEU A 267 6.54 8.02 -43.17
C LEU A 267 5.92 7.91 -44.56
N LEU A 268 4.60 8.05 -44.69
CA LEU A 268 3.88 8.05 -45.97
C LEU A 268 3.74 9.48 -46.55
N ASP A 269 3.82 10.50 -45.69
CA ASP A 269 3.79 11.91 -46.05
C ASP A 269 5.19 12.51 -46.35
N ASN A 270 6.27 11.70 -46.26
CA ASN A 270 7.65 12.03 -46.67
C ASN A 270 8.07 11.19 -47.88
#